data_AF-U7VEC6-F1
#
_entry.id   AF-U7VEC6-F1
#
_cell.length_a   1.000
_cell.length_b   1.000
_cell.length_c   1.000
_cell.angle_alpha   90.00
_cell.angle_beta   90.00
_cell.angle_gamma   90.00
#
_symmetry.space_group_name_H-M   'P 1'
#
loop_
_entity.id
_entity.type
_entity.pdbx_description
1 polymer ?
#
loop_
_entity_poly.entity_id
_entity_poly.type
_entity_poly.pdbx_seq_one_letter_code
_entity_poly.pdbx_strand_id
1 'polypeptide(L)'
;MEDKFLIESLNSLLKDDLFKILAKFNIKIAKSTVKGKIIEKVTEAYENNTSAFLEIFSKDTISLLSQFNVEKNQVSEQDFFEYEEFLLPLQSFGFISKNVIKEKDNNHYLISTWFIETINSISQKEENKVLIDSYQELEMLILGMIRFYGVIDEHKLLELLLPTFKDITLEKIHAFIDCRWILNVFISKLEDSGSKTIYLVADSVSEPVDILHETIKYDGLEYKILTNDEYKNYWNYFFIEKTQEVADLIALLMSHKMQGAQIGFEITTIIDRLKNNLPIEEIVSDSKTRIKFDNSNSESIFTALVTKISKSLPLWTLKGHSYVEVFGENQPPRVVNKVGRNENCPCGSGKKYKKCCGK
;
A
#
# COMPACT_ATOMS: atom_id res chain seq x y z
N MET A 1 -5.78 -9.05 32.78
CA MET A 1 -5.56 -7.69 32.23
C MET A 1 -6.42 -6.73 33.02
N GLU A 2 -5.84 -5.75 33.72
CA GLU A 2 -6.60 -4.78 34.56
C GLU A 2 -6.65 -3.37 33.93
N ASP A 3 -6.70 -3.28 32.60
CA ASP A 3 -6.81 -2.00 31.90
C ASP A 3 -8.29 -1.65 31.64
N LYS A 4 -8.86 -0.82 32.50
CA LYS A 4 -10.27 -0.40 32.41
C LYS A 4 -10.57 0.31 31.08
N PHE A 5 -9.64 1.16 30.61
CA PHE A 5 -9.83 1.90 29.38
C PHE A 5 -9.89 0.95 28.18
N LEU A 6 -8.98 -0.03 28.09
CA LEU A 6 -8.97 -1.00 27.00
C LEU A 6 -10.30 -1.77 26.92
N ILE A 7 -10.84 -2.20 28.06
CA ILE A 7 -12.15 -2.89 28.09
C ILE A 7 -13.28 -1.96 27.62
N GLU A 8 -13.31 -0.69 28.04
CA GLU A 8 -14.30 0.29 27.57
C GLU A 8 -14.16 0.56 26.06
N SER A 9 -12.92 0.69 25.57
CA SER A 9 -12.60 0.90 24.17
C SER A 9 -13.03 -0.28 23.30
N LEU A 10 -12.73 -1.52 23.70
CA LEU A 10 -13.20 -2.73 23.04
C LEU A 10 -14.74 -2.83 23.05
N ASN A 11 -15.39 -2.41 24.14
CA ASN A 11 -16.85 -2.32 24.21
C ASN A 11 -17.44 -1.30 23.23
N SER A 12 -16.68 -0.31 22.77
CA SER A 12 -17.10 0.66 21.76
C SER A 12 -16.96 0.15 20.31
N LEU A 13 -16.20 -0.91 20.07
CA LEU A 13 -16.00 -1.49 18.74
C LEU A 13 -17.24 -2.23 18.23
N LEU A 14 -17.40 -2.34 16.92
CA LEU A 14 -18.47 -3.19 16.37
C LEU A 14 -18.14 -4.66 16.60
N LYS A 15 -19.16 -5.50 16.63
CA LYS A 15 -19.00 -6.94 16.81
C LYS A 15 -18.10 -7.55 15.73
N ASP A 16 -18.27 -7.09 14.49
CA ASP A 16 -17.49 -7.55 13.34
C ASP A 16 -16.02 -7.14 13.45
N ASP A 17 -15.72 -5.96 14.01
CA ASP A 17 -14.34 -5.53 14.25
C ASP A 17 -13.66 -6.42 15.30
N LEU A 18 -14.36 -6.80 16.36
CA LEU A 18 -13.84 -7.73 17.35
C LEU A 18 -13.55 -9.13 16.76
N PHE A 19 -14.38 -9.61 15.81
CA PHE A 19 -14.07 -10.84 15.07
C PHE A 19 -12.83 -10.69 14.18
N LYS A 20 -12.66 -9.53 13.53
CA LYS A 20 -11.46 -9.25 12.73
C LYS A 20 -10.19 -9.24 13.60
N ILE A 21 -10.26 -8.68 14.82
CA ILE A 21 -9.15 -8.74 15.78
C ILE A 21 -8.81 -10.19 16.09
N LEU A 22 -9.78 -11.01 16.51
CA LEU A 22 -9.52 -12.43 16.84
C LEU A 22 -8.92 -13.22 15.67
N ALA A 23 -9.33 -12.91 14.43
CA ALA A 23 -8.78 -13.53 13.24
C ALA A 23 -7.27 -13.27 13.08
N LYS A 24 -6.75 -12.10 13.51
CA LYS A 24 -5.30 -11.80 13.50
C LYS A 24 -4.49 -12.70 14.44
N PHE A 25 -5.14 -13.25 15.46
CA PHE A 25 -4.54 -14.24 16.38
C PHE A 25 -4.91 -15.68 16.01
N ASN A 26 -5.44 -15.91 14.79
CA ASN A 26 -5.94 -17.21 14.33
C ASN A 26 -7.04 -17.82 15.21
N ILE A 27 -7.79 -16.99 15.95
CA ILE A 27 -8.87 -17.43 16.82
C ILE A 27 -10.21 -17.29 16.09
N LYS A 28 -10.92 -18.41 15.93
CA LYS A 28 -12.27 -18.46 15.37
C LYS A 28 -13.28 -18.85 16.44
N ILE A 29 -14.34 -18.06 16.55
CA ILE A 29 -15.47 -18.30 17.46
C ILE A 29 -16.79 -18.16 16.70
N ALA A 30 -17.87 -18.72 17.24
CA ALA A 30 -19.18 -18.70 16.56
C ALA A 30 -19.70 -17.27 16.36
N LYS A 31 -20.22 -16.96 15.17
CA LYS A 31 -20.80 -15.63 14.86
C LYS A 31 -21.95 -15.23 15.81
N SER A 32 -22.63 -16.21 16.40
CA SER A 32 -23.70 -16.03 17.39
C SER A 32 -23.22 -15.62 18.79
N THR A 33 -21.91 -15.69 19.09
CA THR A 33 -21.32 -15.36 20.41
C THR A 33 -21.71 -13.94 20.84
N VAL A 34 -22.12 -13.75 22.09
CA VAL A 34 -22.49 -12.42 22.61
C VAL A 34 -21.25 -11.53 22.81
N LYS A 35 -21.40 -10.21 22.63
CA LYS A 35 -20.28 -9.26 22.57
C LYS A 35 -19.33 -9.33 23.78
N GLY A 36 -19.86 -9.43 25.01
CA GLY A 36 -19.04 -9.54 26.22
C GLY A 36 -18.07 -10.72 26.18
N LYS A 37 -18.53 -11.90 25.76
CA LYS A 37 -17.69 -13.10 25.59
C LYS A 37 -16.66 -12.96 24.47
N ILE A 38 -16.95 -12.17 23.44
CA ILE A 38 -15.97 -11.87 22.38
C ILE A 38 -14.85 -11.00 22.96
N ILE A 39 -15.20 -9.99 23.74
CA ILE A 39 -14.22 -9.09 24.39
C ILE A 39 -13.33 -9.89 25.36
N GLU A 40 -13.90 -10.77 26.18
CA GLU A 40 -13.13 -11.69 27.04
C GLU A 40 -12.10 -12.49 26.22
N LYS A 41 -12.52 -13.03 25.07
CA LYS A 41 -11.62 -13.77 24.17
C LYS A 41 -10.57 -12.90 23.51
N VAL A 42 -10.89 -11.65 23.16
CA VAL A 42 -9.91 -10.69 22.62
C VAL A 42 -8.86 -10.36 23.69
N THR A 43 -9.28 -10.09 24.92
CA THR A 43 -8.37 -9.85 26.05
C THR A 43 -7.45 -11.06 26.31
N GLU A 44 -8.01 -12.26 26.36
CA GLU A 44 -7.22 -13.50 26.51
C GLU A 44 -6.22 -13.67 25.34
N ALA A 45 -6.64 -13.35 24.12
CA ALA A 45 -5.76 -13.40 22.95
C ALA A 45 -4.60 -12.40 23.06
N TYR A 46 -4.88 -11.16 23.48
CA TYR A 46 -3.85 -10.13 23.68
C TYR A 46 -2.82 -10.54 24.73
N GLU A 47 -3.26 -11.07 25.88
CA GLU A 47 -2.35 -11.50 26.94
C GLU A 47 -1.48 -12.71 26.55
N ASN A 48 -2.07 -13.66 25.83
CA ASN A 48 -1.37 -14.89 25.46
C ASN A 48 -0.47 -14.73 24.22
N ASN A 49 -0.58 -13.63 23.47
CA ASN A 49 0.11 -13.45 22.19
C ASN A 49 0.78 -12.07 22.06
N THR A 50 1.38 -11.56 23.14
CA THR A 50 1.96 -10.20 23.16
C THR A 50 3.03 -9.97 22.09
N SER A 51 3.82 -11.00 21.74
CA SER A 51 4.82 -10.90 20.67
C SER A 51 4.22 -10.66 19.29
N ALA A 52 2.97 -11.04 19.05
CA ALA A 52 2.29 -10.83 17.77
C ALA A 52 2.15 -9.34 17.42
N PHE A 53 2.13 -8.45 18.43
CA PHE A 53 2.08 -7.01 18.17
C PHE A 53 3.31 -6.49 17.42
N LEU A 54 4.48 -7.12 17.60
CA LEU A 54 5.70 -6.75 16.86
C LEU A 54 5.59 -7.06 15.37
N GLU A 55 4.79 -8.08 15.03
CA GLU A 55 4.48 -8.43 13.65
C GLU A 55 3.33 -7.59 13.10
N ILE A 56 2.29 -7.30 13.89
CA ILE A 56 1.12 -6.52 13.44
C ILE A 56 1.47 -5.07 13.11
N PHE A 57 2.23 -4.40 13.99
CA PHE A 57 2.51 -2.96 13.90
C PHE A 57 3.87 -2.67 13.26
N SER A 58 3.95 -1.55 12.52
CA SER A 58 5.20 -1.13 11.88
C SER A 58 6.29 -0.79 12.90
N LYS A 59 7.56 -0.83 12.48
CA LYS A 59 8.67 -0.41 13.32
C LYS A 59 8.50 1.03 13.81
N ASP A 60 8.00 1.92 12.94
CA ASP A 60 7.74 3.31 13.27
C ASP A 60 6.62 3.47 14.29
N THR A 61 5.55 2.65 14.19
CA THR A 61 4.49 2.62 15.21
C THR A 61 5.05 2.19 16.56
N ILE A 62 5.86 1.12 16.60
CA ILE A 62 6.48 0.63 17.84
C ILE A 62 7.42 1.67 18.44
N SER A 63 8.21 2.32 17.59
CA SER A 63 9.12 3.41 17.98
C SER A 63 8.36 4.59 18.58
N LEU A 64 7.27 5.04 17.94
CA LEU A 64 6.41 6.11 18.45
C LEU A 64 5.82 5.75 19.82
N LEU A 65 5.22 4.56 19.95
CA LEU A 65 4.62 4.10 21.21
C LEU A 65 5.64 4.06 22.36
N SER A 66 6.91 3.77 22.05
CA SER A 66 7.97 3.72 23.05
C SER A 66 8.36 5.08 23.65
N GLN A 67 7.94 6.17 23.01
CA GLN A 67 8.19 7.53 23.49
C GLN A 67 7.11 8.00 24.47
N PHE A 68 5.96 7.31 24.54
CA PHE A 68 4.85 7.71 25.39
C PHE A 68 5.08 7.35 26.85
N ASN A 69 4.67 8.27 27.74
CA ASN A 69 4.80 8.09 29.17
C ASN A 69 3.71 7.14 29.70
N VAL A 70 4.12 6.00 30.25
CA VAL A 70 3.27 4.97 30.86
C VAL A 70 2.48 5.43 32.09
N GLU A 71 2.89 6.51 32.76
CA GLU A 71 2.21 7.00 33.97
C GLU A 71 0.89 7.72 33.67
N LYS A 72 0.59 8.03 32.40
CA LYS A 72 -0.64 8.68 31.98
C LYS A 72 -1.31 7.88 30.87
N ASN A 73 -2.60 7.61 31.02
CA ASN A 73 -3.44 7.04 29.96
C ASN A 73 -3.84 8.07 28.90
N GLN A 74 -3.00 9.07 28.64
CA GLN A 74 -3.28 10.21 27.76
C GLN A 74 -2.09 10.46 26.84
N VAL A 75 -2.36 10.67 25.55
CA VAL A 75 -1.39 11.06 24.51
C VAL A 75 -1.91 12.26 23.75
N SER A 76 -1.03 13.17 23.35
CA SER A 76 -1.45 14.43 22.72
C SER A 76 -2.07 14.18 21.35
N GLU A 77 -3.09 14.95 20.97
CA GLU A 77 -3.59 14.94 19.59
C GLU A 77 -2.49 15.29 18.59
N GLN A 78 -1.57 16.18 18.99
CA GLN A 78 -0.46 16.63 18.14
C GLN A 78 0.55 15.51 17.84
N ASP A 79 0.68 14.51 18.71
CA ASP A 79 1.58 13.37 18.51
C ASP A 79 1.16 12.52 17.29
N PHE A 80 -0.10 12.64 16.85
CA PHE A 80 -0.66 11.90 15.72
C PHE A 80 -0.98 12.76 14.50
N PHE A 81 -0.74 14.08 14.55
CA PHE A 81 -1.11 14.99 13.45
C PHE A 81 -0.36 14.67 12.15
N GLU A 82 0.89 14.23 12.24
CA GLU A 82 1.71 13.80 11.09
C GLU A 82 1.65 12.28 10.86
N TYR A 83 0.90 11.53 11.68
CA TYR A 83 0.93 10.08 11.77
C TYR A 83 -0.46 9.44 11.90
N GLU A 84 -1.46 9.98 11.17
CA GLU A 84 -2.83 9.46 11.21
C GLU A 84 -2.91 7.98 10.81
N GLU A 85 -2.00 7.53 9.95
CA GLU A 85 -1.81 6.14 9.55
C GLU A 85 -1.47 5.19 10.71
N PHE A 86 -0.86 5.68 11.80
CA PHE A 86 -0.59 4.91 13.02
C PHE A 86 -1.78 4.91 13.99
N LEU A 87 -2.65 5.92 13.91
CA LEU A 87 -3.81 6.06 14.79
C LEU A 87 -4.87 4.99 14.48
N LEU A 88 -5.20 4.82 13.20
CA LEU A 88 -6.24 3.88 12.74
C LEU A 88 -6.04 2.42 13.19
N PRO A 89 -4.84 1.81 13.09
CA PRO A 89 -4.63 0.47 13.61
C PRO A 89 -4.82 0.40 15.13
N LEU A 90 -4.28 1.36 15.89
CA LEU A 90 -4.43 1.38 17.34
C LEU A 90 -5.92 1.47 17.75
N GLN A 91 -6.70 2.28 17.05
CA GLN A 91 -8.15 2.39 17.27
C GLN A 91 -8.89 1.11 16.89
N SER A 92 -8.48 0.47 15.80
CA SER A 92 -9.10 -0.78 15.31
C SER A 92 -8.89 -1.95 16.26
N PHE A 93 -7.79 -1.93 17.03
CA PHE A 93 -7.51 -2.92 18.08
C PHE A 93 -8.01 -2.48 19.48
N GLY A 94 -8.58 -1.28 19.59
CA GLY A 94 -9.10 -0.73 20.84
C GLY A 94 -8.03 -0.20 21.81
N PHE A 95 -6.78 -0.08 21.38
CA PHE A 95 -5.68 0.40 22.22
C PHE A 95 -5.68 1.91 22.45
N ILE A 96 -6.35 2.68 21.60
CA ILE A 96 -6.49 4.13 21.73
C ILE A 96 -7.92 4.57 21.42
N SER A 97 -8.37 5.70 21.98
CA SER A 97 -9.75 6.17 21.83
C SER A 97 -10.04 6.60 20.40
N LYS A 98 -11.27 6.32 19.94
CA LYS A 98 -11.72 6.71 18.59
C LYS A 98 -11.79 8.23 18.40
N ASN A 99 -12.18 8.93 19.47
CA ASN A 99 -12.36 10.37 19.44
C ASN A 99 -11.32 11.03 20.33
N VAL A 100 -10.88 12.21 19.90
CA VAL A 100 -10.11 13.14 20.73
C VAL A 100 -11.00 13.70 21.84
N ILE A 101 -10.47 13.76 23.05
CA ILE A 101 -11.05 14.48 24.18
C ILE A 101 -10.60 15.93 24.08
N LYS A 102 -11.56 16.83 23.90
CA LYS A 102 -11.29 18.27 23.78
C LYS A 102 -11.26 18.92 25.16
N GLU A 103 -10.11 19.44 25.53
CA GLU A 103 -9.92 20.26 26.73
C GLU A 103 -9.39 21.64 26.32
N LYS A 104 -9.43 22.60 27.23
CA LYS A 104 -9.18 24.02 26.93
C LYS A 104 -7.83 24.26 26.22
N ASP A 105 -6.78 23.54 26.61
CA ASP A 105 -5.42 23.70 26.08
C ASP A 105 -4.71 22.33 25.88
N ASN A 106 -5.43 21.21 25.99
CA ASN A 106 -4.84 19.87 26.02
C ASN A 106 -5.75 18.82 25.35
N ASN A 107 -5.92 18.93 24.04
CA ASN A 107 -6.59 17.89 23.28
C ASN A 107 -5.77 16.61 23.31
N HIS A 108 -6.40 15.50 23.70
CA HIS A 108 -5.70 14.24 23.89
C HIS A 108 -6.57 13.05 23.53
N TYR A 109 -5.92 11.94 23.20
CA TYR A 109 -6.56 10.63 23.14
C TYR A 109 -6.33 9.89 24.45
N LEU A 110 -7.24 8.97 24.79
CA LEU A 110 -6.97 7.98 25.82
C LEU A 110 -6.29 6.77 25.22
N ILE A 111 -5.28 6.23 25.90
CA ILE A 111 -4.50 5.08 25.44
C ILE A 111 -4.40 4.00 26.52
N SER A 112 -4.36 2.74 26.11
CA SER A 112 -4.18 1.59 27.00
C SER A 112 -2.78 1.59 27.59
N THR A 113 -2.68 1.76 28.90
CA THR A 113 -1.39 1.71 29.62
C THR A 113 -0.83 0.30 29.59
N TRP A 114 -1.67 -0.73 29.69
CA TRP A 114 -1.24 -2.12 29.55
C TRP A 114 -0.56 -2.39 28.20
N PHE A 115 -1.13 -1.86 27.11
CA PHE A 115 -0.56 -2.04 25.78
C PHE A 115 0.79 -1.33 25.65
N ILE A 116 0.90 -0.07 26.10
CA ILE A 116 2.18 0.67 26.08
C ILE A 116 3.25 -0.03 26.92
N GLU A 117 2.92 -0.45 28.14
CA GLU A 117 3.85 -1.21 29.00
C GLU A 117 4.28 -2.52 28.33
N THR A 118 3.35 -3.22 27.70
CA THR A 118 3.61 -4.46 26.96
C THR A 118 4.58 -4.21 25.81
N ILE A 119 4.30 -3.23 24.94
CA ILE A 119 5.17 -2.87 23.80
C ILE A 119 6.55 -2.45 24.28
N ASN A 120 6.64 -1.63 25.33
CA ASN A 120 7.91 -1.21 25.91
C ASN A 120 8.71 -2.39 26.46
N SER A 121 8.04 -3.32 27.14
CA SER A 121 8.70 -4.51 27.69
C SER A 121 9.25 -5.42 26.59
N ILE A 122 8.45 -5.70 25.55
CA ILE A 122 8.84 -6.68 24.52
C ILE A 122 9.80 -6.08 23.50
N SER A 123 9.66 -4.82 23.11
CA SER A 123 10.50 -4.18 22.07
C SER A 123 11.95 -3.93 22.51
N GLN A 124 12.20 -3.84 23.83
CA GLN A 124 13.54 -3.61 24.37
C GLN A 124 14.42 -4.86 24.40
N LYS A 125 13.83 -6.06 24.27
CA LYS A 125 14.58 -7.33 24.21
C LYS A 125 15.38 -7.40 22.92
N GLU A 126 16.65 -7.77 23.02
CA GLU A 126 17.57 -7.75 21.87
C GLU A 126 17.11 -8.67 20.73
N GLU A 127 16.62 -9.87 21.04
CA GLU A 127 16.03 -10.81 20.08
C GLU A 127 14.85 -10.19 19.29
N ASN A 128 14.05 -9.36 19.96
CA ASN A 128 12.88 -8.72 19.36
C ASN A 128 13.26 -7.50 18.51
N LYS A 129 14.35 -6.80 18.82
CA LYS A 129 14.86 -5.72 17.96
C LYS A 129 15.26 -6.25 16.59
N VAL A 130 16.01 -7.37 16.57
CA VAL A 130 16.39 -8.06 15.32
C VAL A 130 15.15 -8.51 14.55
N LEU A 131 14.13 -9.01 15.26
CA LEU A 131 12.88 -9.44 14.65
C LEU A 131 12.10 -8.26 14.03
N ILE A 132 11.97 -7.14 14.74
CA ILE A 132 11.31 -5.91 14.26
C ILE A 132 12.01 -5.40 12.99
N ASP A 133 13.35 -5.39 12.97
CA ASP A 133 14.14 -5.00 11.81
C ASP A 133 13.91 -5.95 10.62
N SER A 134 13.87 -7.26 10.88
CA SER A 134 13.56 -8.25 9.84
C SER A 134 12.14 -8.09 9.29
N TYR A 135 11.15 -7.74 10.13
CA TYR A 135 9.78 -7.48 9.68
C TYR A 135 9.68 -6.19 8.88
N GLN A 136 10.41 -5.14 9.27
CA GLN A 136 10.46 -3.91 8.49
C GLN A 136 11.07 -4.15 7.11
N GLU A 137 12.18 -4.89 7.03
CA GLU A 137 12.81 -5.25 5.77
C GLU A 137 11.85 -6.04 4.86
N LEU A 138 11.17 -7.05 5.41
CA LEU A 138 10.20 -7.87 4.66
C LEU A 138 9.00 -7.04 4.19
N GLU A 139 8.47 -6.16 5.04
CA GLU A 139 7.37 -5.25 4.71
C GLU A 139 7.74 -4.33 3.54
N MET A 140 8.92 -3.69 3.61
CA MET A 140 9.38 -2.75 2.58
C MET A 140 9.61 -3.46 1.25
N LEU A 141 10.16 -4.68 1.27
CA LEU A 141 10.37 -5.44 0.04
C LEU A 141 9.06 -5.95 -0.56
N ILE A 142 8.14 -6.51 0.23
CA ILE A 142 6.83 -6.97 -0.26
C ILE A 142 6.07 -5.81 -0.90
N LEU A 143 5.87 -4.71 -0.18
CA LEU A 143 5.08 -3.60 -0.69
C LEU A 143 5.79 -2.90 -1.85
N GLY A 144 7.11 -2.74 -1.77
CA GLY A 144 7.92 -2.14 -2.84
C GLY A 144 7.87 -2.95 -4.14
N MET A 145 8.02 -4.28 -4.06
CA MET A 145 7.88 -5.16 -5.23
C MET A 145 6.47 -5.10 -5.81
N ILE A 146 5.43 -5.18 -4.97
CA ILE A 146 4.04 -5.13 -5.43
C ILE A 146 3.72 -3.79 -6.10
N ARG A 147 4.12 -2.65 -5.53
CA ARG A 147 3.91 -1.32 -6.14
C ARG A 147 4.74 -1.12 -7.41
N PHE A 148 5.94 -1.69 -7.48
CA PHE A 148 6.76 -1.63 -8.67
C PHE A 148 6.14 -2.37 -9.86
N TYR A 149 5.57 -3.56 -9.62
CA TYR A 149 4.94 -4.37 -10.68
C TYR A 149 3.44 -4.10 -10.87
N GLY A 150 2.78 -3.46 -9.90
CA GLY A 150 1.35 -3.21 -9.85
C GLY A 150 0.56 -4.48 -9.51
N VAL A 151 0.71 -5.52 -10.33
CA VAL A 151 0.13 -6.84 -10.12
C VAL A 151 1.23 -7.89 -10.26
N ILE A 152 1.42 -8.70 -9.22
CA ILE A 152 2.45 -9.74 -9.21
C ILE A 152 1.88 -11.09 -8.76
N ASP A 153 2.30 -12.13 -9.45
CA ASP A 153 2.06 -13.53 -9.08
C ASP A 153 2.79 -13.88 -7.77
N GLU A 154 2.12 -14.55 -6.84
CA GLU A 154 2.67 -14.92 -5.54
C GLU A 154 3.96 -15.76 -5.61
N HIS A 155 4.10 -16.64 -6.61
CA HIS A 155 5.30 -17.43 -6.85
C HIS A 155 6.45 -16.57 -7.35
N LYS A 156 6.14 -15.56 -8.19
CA LYS A 156 7.16 -14.59 -8.60
C LYS A 156 7.62 -13.73 -7.44
N LEU A 157 6.70 -13.30 -6.56
CA LEU A 157 7.08 -12.59 -5.35
C LEU A 157 7.97 -13.47 -4.45
N LEU A 158 7.62 -14.75 -4.27
CA LEU A 158 8.45 -15.71 -3.55
C LEU A 158 9.86 -15.82 -4.15
N GLU A 159 9.95 -15.97 -5.48
CA GLU A 159 11.23 -16.03 -6.20
C GLU A 159 12.11 -14.81 -5.90
N LEU A 160 11.53 -13.61 -5.90
CA LEU A 160 12.24 -12.36 -5.62
C LEU A 160 12.69 -12.22 -4.16
N LEU A 161 11.95 -12.81 -3.21
CA LEU A 161 12.26 -12.73 -1.78
C LEU A 161 13.27 -13.79 -1.31
N LEU A 162 13.31 -14.96 -1.95
CA LEU A 162 14.16 -16.09 -1.58
C LEU A 162 15.66 -15.76 -1.43
N PRO A 163 16.28 -14.92 -2.28
CA PRO A 163 17.68 -14.52 -2.11
C PRO A 163 17.96 -13.80 -0.78
N THR A 164 16.96 -13.09 -0.25
CA THR A 164 17.05 -12.31 0.99
C THR A 164 16.60 -13.13 2.19
N PHE A 165 15.49 -13.86 2.07
CA PHE A 165 14.87 -14.62 3.15
C PHE A 165 14.84 -16.11 2.82
N LYS A 166 15.86 -16.85 3.24
CA LYS A 166 16.03 -18.27 2.86
C LYS A 166 14.89 -19.19 3.28
N ASP A 167 14.25 -18.90 4.42
CA ASP A 167 13.18 -19.72 4.98
C ASP A 167 11.77 -19.22 4.62
N ILE A 168 11.66 -18.24 3.70
CA ILE A 168 10.38 -17.69 3.28
C ILE A 168 9.61 -18.71 2.42
N THR A 169 8.30 -18.77 2.62
CA THR A 169 7.38 -19.64 1.87
C THR A 169 6.15 -18.83 1.49
N LEU A 170 5.34 -19.32 0.54
CA LEU A 170 4.05 -18.68 0.22
C LEU A 170 3.19 -18.53 1.47
N GLU A 171 3.08 -19.58 2.28
CA GLU A 171 2.31 -19.54 3.52
C GLU A 171 2.78 -18.43 4.47
N LYS A 172 4.10 -18.25 4.63
CA LYS A 172 4.66 -17.17 5.44
C LYS A 172 4.40 -15.79 4.83
N ILE A 173 4.51 -15.64 3.51
CA ILE A 173 4.20 -14.37 2.83
C ILE A 173 2.73 -14.00 3.06
N HIS A 174 1.81 -14.93 2.83
CA HIS A 174 0.38 -14.70 3.05
C HIS A 174 0.05 -14.39 4.50
N ALA A 175 0.57 -15.18 5.43
CA ALA A 175 0.38 -14.96 6.85
C ALA A 175 0.91 -13.58 7.28
N PHE A 176 2.10 -13.20 6.81
CA PHE A 176 2.69 -11.90 7.12
C PHE A 176 1.87 -10.75 6.55
N ILE A 177 1.44 -10.81 5.27
CA ILE A 177 0.56 -9.79 4.66
C ILE A 177 -0.78 -9.70 5.40
N ASP A 178 -1.36 -10.83 5.79
CA ASP A 178 -2.65 -10.87 6.49
C ASP A 178 -2.53 -10.39 7.94
N CYS A 179 -1.38 -10.57 8.59
CA CYS A 179 -1.12 -10.13 9.96
C CYS A 179 -0.76 -8.64 10.01
N ARG A 180 0.23 -8.22 9.20
CA ARG A 180 0.82 -6.89 9.15
C ARG A 180 -0.21 -5.86 8.68
N TRP A 181 -0.59 -4.94 9.57
CA TRP A 181 -1.72 -4.05 9.29
C TRP A 181 -1.53 -3.20 8.04
N ILE A 182 -0.36 -2.59 7.88
CA ILE A 182 -0.07 -1.68 6.77
C ILE A 182 -0.15 -2.38 5.41
N LEU A 183 0.29 -3.64 5.34
CA LEU A 183 0.21 -4.45 4.12
C LEU A 183 -1.24 -4.81 3.81
N ASN A 184 -2.03 -5.16 4.82
CA ASN A 184 -3.45 -5.47 4.64
C ASN A 184 -4.29 -4.28 4.16
N VAL A 185 -3.84 -3.05 4.41
CA VAL A 185 -4.47 -1.82 3.91
C VAL A 185 -4.12 -1.58 2.44
N PHE A 186 -2.87 -1.80 2.04
CA PHE A 186 -2.37 -1.40 0.73
C PHE A 186 -2.27 -2.53 -0.31
N ILE A 187 -2.53 -3.77 0.08
CA ILE A 187 -2.44 -4.93 -0.82
C ILE A 187 -3.78 -5.63 -0.89
N SER A 188 -4.29 -5.74 -2.12
CA SER A 188 -5.45 -6.59 -2.43
C SER A 188 -4.99 -7.92 -3.04
N LYS A 189 -5.84 -8.95 -2.93
CA LYS A 189 -5.61 -10.29 -3.48
C LYS A 189 -6.63 -10.59 -4.57
N LEU A 190 -6.16 -11.05 -5.72
CA LEU A 190 -6.98 -11.55 -6.83
C LEU A 190 -6.63 -13.02 -7.08
N GLU A 191 -7.61 -13.91 -7.02
CA GLU A 191 -7.39 -15.34 -7.27
C GLU A 191 -7.85 -15.70 -8.69
N ASP A 192 -6.99 -16.37 -9.48
CA ASP A 192 -7.42 -16.98 -10.72
C ASP A 192 -8.17 -18.28 -10.43
N SER A 193 -9.47 -18.30 -10.76
CA SER A 193 -10.34 -19.48 -10.62
C SER A 193 -9.83 -20.73 -11.36
N GLY A 194 -9.02 -20.57 -12.40
CA GLY A 194 -8.44 -21.66 -13.18
C GLY A 194 -7.22 -22.28 -12.50
N SER A 195 -6.14 -21.52 -12.36
CA SER A 195 -4.88 -22.00 -11.80
C SER A 195 -4.88 -22.08 -10.26
N LYS A 196 -5.80 -21.38 -9.60
CA LYS A 196 -5.80 -21.06 -8.15
C LYS A 196 -4.61 -20.22 -7.69
N THR A 197 -3.91 -19.59 -8.63
CA THR A 197 -2.83 -18.65 -8.33
C THR A 197 -3.40 -17.38 -7.72
N ILE A 198 -2.76 -16.90 -6.66
CA ILE A 198 -3.05 -15.60 -6.07
C ILE A 198 -2.12 -14.55 -6.68
N TYR A 199 -2.73 -13.47 -7.17
CA TYR A 199 -2.06 -12.25 -7.56
C TYR A 199 -2.20 -11.20 -6.46
N LEU A 200 -1.09 -10.58 -6.10
CA LEU A 200 -1.02 -9.48 -5.15
C LEU A 200 -1.06 -8.17 -5.94
N VAL A 201 -1.99 -7.29 -5.55
CA VAL A 201 -2.36 -6.08 -6.29
C VAL A 201 -2.07 -4.86 -5.42
N ALA A 202 -1.29 -3.92 -5.95
CA ALA A 202 -1.04 -2.65 -5.30
C ALA A 202 -2.32 -1.80 -5.21
N ASP A 203 -2.41 -1.01 -4.15
CA ASP A 203 -3.49 -0.06 -3.86
C ASP A 203 -3.79 0.93 -4.98
N SER A 204 -2.81 1.26 -5.80
CA SER A 204 -2.91 2.20 -6.92
C SER A 204 -3.40 1.57 -8.23
N VAL A 205 -3.55 0.25 -8.31
CA VAL A 205 -4.03 -0.42 -9.52
C VAL A 205 -5.55 -0.33 -9.61
N SER A 206 -6.05 0.34 -10.63
CA SER A 206 -7.50 0.50 -10.87
C SER A 206 -8.14 -0.76 -11.45
N GLU A 207 -7.50 -1.37 -12.47
CA GLU A 207 -8.05 -2.50 -13.22
C GLU A 207 -7.01 -3.64 -13.33
N PRO A 208 -6.85 -4.46 -12.28
CA PRO A 208 -5.75 -5.45 -12.22
C PRO A 208 -5.83 -6.51 -13.32
N VAL A 209 -7.04 -6.90 -13.73
CA VAL A 209 -7.25 -7.87 -14.81
C VAL A 209 -6.81 -7.32 -16.17
N ASP A 210 -7.00 -6.02 -16.42
CA ASP A 210 -6.55 -5.38 -17.66
C ASP A 210 -5.01 -5.33 -17.72
N ILE A 211 -4.34 -5.06 -16.59
CA ILE A 211 -2.88 -5.14 -16.49
C ILE A 211 -2.39 -6.55 -16.81
N LEU A 212 -2.98 -7.58 -16.22
CA LEU A 212 -2.63 -8.99 -16.50
C LEU A 212 -2.87 -9.37 -17.96
N HIS A 213 -3.97 -8.93 -18.58
CA HIS A 213 -4.20 -9.18 -20.01
C HIS A 213 -3.16 -8.51 -20.91
N GLU A 214 -2.66 -7.34 -20.56
CA GLU A 214 -1.57 -6.71 -21.31
C GLU A 214 -0.24 -7.42 -21.11
N THR A 215 0.10 -7.86 -19.89
CA THR A 215 1.38 -8.55 -19.63
C THR A 215 1.48 -9.88 -20.37
N ILE A 216 0.38 -10.61 -20.56
CA ILE A 216 0.33 -11.87 -21.33
C ILE A 216 0.74 -11.67 -22.80
N LYS A 217 0.55 -10.47 -23.37
CA LYS A 217 1.00 -10.18 -24.75
C LYS A 217 2.52 -10.19 -24.88
N TYR A 218 3.23 -10.14 -23.75
CA TYR A 218 4.68 -10.15 -23.63
C TYR A 218 5.15 -11.39 -22.86
N ASP A 219 4.62 -12.57 -23.20
CA ASP A 219 4.89 -13.85 -22.53
C ASP A 219 6.39 -14.14 -22.38
N GLY A 220 7.20 -13.84 -23.40
CA GLY A 220 8.66 -14.02 -23.37
C GLY A 220 9.46 -12.89 -22.70
N LEU A 221 8.82 -11.84 -22.19
CA LEU A 221 9.51 -10.76 -21.47
C LEU A 221 9.67 -11.18 -20.01
N GLU A 222 10.90 -11.28 -19.52
CA GLU A 222 11.16 -11.51 -18.10
C GLU A 222 10.89 -10.26 -17.27
N TYR A 223 10.54 -10.45 -15.99
CA TYR A 223 10.38 -9.35 -15.05
C TYR A 223 11.69 -8.58 -14.90
N LYS A 224 11.61 -7.24 -14.88
CA LYS A 224 12.77 -6.41 -14.54
C LYS A 224 13.12 -6.65 -13.09
N ILE A 225 14.35 -7.10 -12.82
CA ILE A 225 14.82 -7.36 -11.46
C ILE A 225 15.58 -6.13 -10.95
N LEU A 226 15.22 -5.66 -9.76
CA LEU A 226 15.91 -4.58 -9.07
C LEU A 226 16.69 -5.10 -7.86
N THR A 227 17.56 -4.27 -7.31
CA THR A 227 18.15 -4.51 -5.99
C THR A 227 17.12 -4.28 -4.87
N ASN A 228 17.37 -4.83 -3.68
CA ASN A 228 16.51 -4.61 -2.51
C ASN A 228 16.33 -3.11 -2.22
N ASP A 229 17.40 -2.33 -2.25
CA ASP A 229 17.33 -0.89 -1.96
C ASP A 229 16.53 -0.12 -3.02
N GLU A 230 16.56 -0.57 -4.27
CA GLU A 230 15.71 -0.01 -5.32
C GLU A 230 14.23 -0.35 -5.11
N TYR A 231 13.89 -1.60 -4.75
CA TYR A 231 12.50 -1.96 -4.41
C TYR A 231 11.98 -1.17 -3.21
N LYS A 232 12.80 -0.98 -2.18
CA LYS A 232 12.45 -0.20 -0.98
C LYS A 232 12.07 1.24 -1.28
N ASN A 233 12.54 1.83 -2.36
CA ASN A 233 12.08 3.15 -2.76
C ASN A 233 10.57 3.15 -3.05
N TYR A 234 10.04 2.10 -3.68
CA TYR A 234 8.61 1.97 -4.01
C TYR A 234 7.73 1.62 -2.80
N TRP A 235 8.31 1.27 -1.65
CA TRP A 235 7.53 1.16 -0.40
C TRP A 235 6.96 2.52 0.02
N ASN A 236 7.69 3.61 -0.23
CA ASN A 236 7.17 4.96 0.01
C ASN A 236 6.17 5.33 -1.08
N TYR A 237 4.91 5.56 -0.70
CA TYR A 237 3.82 5.92 -1.63
C TYR A 237 4.13 7.19 -2.44
N PHE A 238 4.85 8.15 -1.86
CA PHE A 238 5.22 9.40 -2.49
C PHE A 238 6.57 9.34 -3.20
N PHE A 239 7.11 8.13 -3.43
CA PHE A 239 8.31 7.98 -4.22
C PHE A 239 8.06 8.45 -5.66
N ILE A 240 8.93 9.34 -6.11
CA ILE A 240 8.94 9.86 -7.46
C ILE A 240 10.27 9.44 -8.10
N GLU A 241 10.20 8.78 -9.24
CA GLU A 241 11.38 8.34 -9.99
C GLU A 241 12.26 9.54 -10.36
N LYS A 242 13.53 9.48 -9.96
CA LYS A 242 14.51 10.56 -10.17
C LYS A 242 15.09 10.53 -11.59
N THR A 243 14.24 10.81 -12.57
CA THR A 243 14.63 10.93 -13.99
C THR A 243 14.81 12.39 -14.39
N GLN A 244 15.55 12.64 -15.48
CA GLN A 244 15.71 14.00 -16.00
C GLN A 244 14.36 14.58 -16.47
N GLU A 245 13.50 13.76 -17.07
CA GLU A 245 12.19 14.18 -17.55
C GLU A 245 11.27 14.60 -16.41
N VAL A 246 11.31 13.89 -15.28
CA VAL A 246 10.56 14.26 -14.07
C VAL A 246 11.14 15.53 -13.45
N ALA A 247 12.47 15.70 -13.41
CA ALA A 247 13.09 16.93 -12.95
C ALA A 247 12.72 18.14 -13.81
N ASP A 248 12.70 17.98 -15.13
CA ASP A 248 12.27 19.02 -16.08
C ASP A 248 10.79 19.37 -15.90
N LEU A 249 9.94 18.37 -15.61
CA LEU A 249 8.52 18.59 -15.29
C LEU A 249 8.37 19.37 -13.99
N ILE A 250 9.10 19.02 -12.93
CA ILE A 250 9.14 19.78 -11.67
C ILE A 250 9.51 21.24 -11.94
N ALA A 251 10.58 21.48 -12.70
CA ALA A 251 11.04 22.83 -13.02
C ALA A 251 9.99 23.63 -13.81
N LEU A 252 9.30 22.98 -14.76
CA LEU A 252 8.20 23.60 -15.51
C LEU A 252 7.05 24.01 -14.57
N LEU A 253 6.61 23.12 -13.67
CA LEU A 253 5.50 23.42 -12.75
C LEU A 253 5.88 24.50 -11.73
N MET A 254 7.13 24.50 -11.25
CA MET A 254 7.66 25.57 -10.39
C MET A 254 7.65 26.93 -11.09
N SER A 255 8.04 26.99 -12.37
CA SER A 255 8.04 28.26 -13.13
C SER A 255 6.63 28.84 -13.33
N HIS A 256 5.58 28.01 -13.19
CA HIS A 256 4.17 28.39 -13.22
C HIS A 256 3.57 28.52 -11.81
N LYS A 257 4.40 28.82 -10.80
CA LYS A 257 4.00 29.19 -9.42
C LYS A 257 3.27 28.09 -8.64
N MET A 258 3.42 26.82 -9.01
CA MET A 258 2.96 25.71 -8.18
C MET A 258 3.90 25.50 -6.98
N GLN A 259 3.33 25.12 -5.84
CA GLN A 259 4.08 24.85 -4.61
C GLN A 259 4.52 23.38 -4.52
N GLY A 260 5.53 23.09 -3.71
CA GLY A 260 6.13 21.74 -3.60
C GLY A 260 5.12 20.61 -3.37
N ALA A 261 4.19 20.78 -2.42
CA ALA A 261 3.15 19.78 -2.16
C ALA A 261 2.19 19.58 -3.35
N GLN A 262 1.81 20.65 -4.05
CA GLN A 262 0.97 20.59 -5.24
C GLN A 262 1.69 19.91 -6.42
N ILE A 263 2.98 20.19 -6.58
CA ILE A 263 3.82 19.56 -7.59
C ILE A 263 3.94 18.05 -7.32
N GLY A 264 4.23 17.67 -6.07
CA GLY A 264 4.31 16.27 -5.67
C GLY A 264 3.01 15.51 -5.95
N PHE A 265 1.86 16.11 -5.59
CA PHE A 265 0.55 15.53 -5.88
C PHE A 265 0.30 15.37 -7.38
N GLU A 266 0.58 16.40 -8.19
CA GLU A 266 0.32 16.35 -9.63
C GLU A 266 1.24 15.34 -10.34
N ILE A 267 2.53 15.28 -10.00
CA ILE A 267 3.46 14.31 -10.58
C ILE A 267 3.06 12.88 -10.22
N THR A 268 2.74 12.63 -8.95
CA THR A 268 2.28 11.32 -8.50
C THR A 268 1.00 10.92 -9.23
N THR A 269 0.06 11.85 -9.43
CA THR A 269 -1.18 11.63 -10.19
C THR A 269 -0.89 11.29 -11.66
N ILE A 270 0.03 11.98 -12.31
CA ILE A 270 0.42 11.71 -13.71
C ILE A 270 1.05 10.31 -13.81
N ILE A 271 2.01 9.98 -12.94
CA ILE A 271 2.70 8.69 -12.92
C ILE A 271 1.72 7.55 -12.67
N ASP A 272 0.82 7.71 -11.71
CA ASP A 272 -0.20 6.71 -11.39
C ASP A 272 -1.12 6.43 -12.58
N ARG A 273 -1.61 7.49 -13.24
CA ARG A 273 -2.45 7.36 -14.43
C ARG A 273 -1.72 6.72 -15.62
N LEU A 274 -0.44 7.04 -15.80
CA LEU A 274 0.41 6.41 -16.82
C LEU A 274 0.59 4.91 -16.53
N LYS A 275 0.86 4.51 -15.28
CA LYS A 275 0.98 3.10 -14.87
C LYS A 275 -0.34 2.34 -15.02
N ASN A 276 -1.47 3.00 -14.79
CA ASN A 276 -2.81 2.52 -15.10
C ASN A 276 -3.17 2.55 -16.61
N ASN A 277 -2.22 2.86 -17.48
CA ASN A 277 -2.36 2.84 -18.94
C ASN A 277 -3.48 3.77 -19.47
N LEU A 278 -3.69 4.93 -18.84
CA LEU A 278 -4.58 5.96 -19.36
C LEU A 278 -3.96 6.67 -20.58
N PRO A 279 -4.77 7.11 -21.55
CA PRO A 279 -4.29 7.91 -22.68
C PRO A 279 -3.64 9.22 -22.22
N ILE A 280 -2.52 9.58 -22.84
CA ILE A 280 -1.77 10.80 -22.51
C ILE A 280 -2.65 12.05 -22.69
N GLU A 281 -3.51 12.06 -23.70
CA GLU A 281 -4.41 13.18 -23.98
C GLU A 281 -5.41 13.40 -22.83
N GLU A 282 -5.92 12.31 -22.23
CA GLU A 282 -6.81 12.36 -21.08
C GLU A 282 -6.09 12.90 -19.84
N ILE A 283 -4.87 12.41 -19.58
CA ILE A 283 -4.03 12.84 -18.48
C ILE A 283 -3.73 14.34 -18.61
N VAL A 284 -3.26 14.77 -19.78
CA VAL A 284 -2.92 16.17 -20.05
C VAL A 284 -4.15 17.06 -19.93
N SER A 285 -5.30 16.63 -20.46
CA SER A 285 -6.54 17.40 -20.35
C SER A 285 -6.99 17.57 -18.89
N ASP A 286 -6.88 16.53 -18.07
CA ASP A 286 -7.22 16.58 -16.65
C ASP A 286 -6.28 17.48 -15.86
N SER A 287 -4.95 17.34 -16.07
CA SER A 287 -3.93 18.19 -15.44
C SER A 287 -4.15 19.67 -15.75
N LYS A 288 -4.55 20.01 -16.99
CA LYS A 288 -4.87 21.39 -17.40
C LYS A 288 -6.04 22.03 -16.65
N THR A 289 -6.88 21.25 -15.96
CA THR A 289 -7.94 21.80 -15.11
C THR A 289 -7.39 22.42 -13.81
N ARG A 290 -6.18 22.01 -13.39
CA ARG A 290 -5.52 22.45 -12.15
C ARG A 290 -4.28 23.29 -12.40
N ILE A 291 -3.60 23.10 -13.52
CA ILE A 291 -2.38 23.84 -13.89
C ILE A 291 -2.75 25.03 -14.79
N LYS A 292 -2.29 26.22 -14.42
CA LYS A 292 -2.43 27.43 -15.25
C LYS A 292 -1.15 27.67 -16.02
N PHE A 293 -1.22 27.51 -17.33
CA PHE A 293 -0.11 27.84 -18.23
C PHE A 293 -0.27 29.26 -18.77
N ASP A 294 0.82 30.03 -18.77
CA ASP A 294 0.79 31.44 -19.20
C ASP A 294 0.75 31.58 -20.73
N ASN A 295 1.11 30.52 -21.47
CA ASN A 295 1.15 30.50 -22.93
C ASN A 295 1.05 29.07 -23.50
N SER A 296 0.71 28.95 -24.78
CA SER A 296 0.56 27.67 -25.49
C SER A 296 1.87 26.89 -25.66
N ASN A 297 3.02 27.56 -25.60
CA ASN A 297 4.32 26.92 -25.66
C ASN A 297 4.59 26.10 -24.38
N SER A 298 4.29 26.64 -23.20
CA SER A 298 4.38 25.91 -21.93
C SER A 298 3.46 24.69 -21.91
N GLU A 299 2.24 24.79 -22.44
CA GLU A 299 1.34 23.64 -22.58
C GLU A 299 1.90 22.53 -23.48
N SER A 300 2.54 22.94 -24.58
CA SER A 300 3.16 22.01 -25.52
C SER A 300 4.37 21.32 -24.88
N ILE A 301 5.18 22.07 -24.12
CA ILE A 301 6.31 21.53 -23.36
C ILE A 301 5.82 20.54 -22.31
N PHE A 302 4.77 20.88 -21.54
CA PHE A 302 4.16 19.97 -20.56
C PHE A 302 3.73 18.65 -21.20
N THR A 303 3.00 18.73 -22.32
CA THR A 303 2.54 17.56 -23.07
C THR A 303 3.72 16.70 -23.54
N ALA A 304 4.78 17.34 -24.05
CA ALA A 304 5.99 16.65 -24.49
C ALA A 304 6.73 15.96 -23.33
N LEU A 305 6.81 16.60 -22.15
CA LEU A 305 7.42 16.01 -20.96
C LEU A 305 6.62 14.81 -20.46
N VAL A 306 5.29 14.93 -20.33
CA VAL A 306 4.42 13.78 -19.96
C VAL A 306 4.59 12.62 -20.94
N THR A 307 4.69 12.93 -22.24
CA THR A 307 4.94 11.91 -23.27
C THR A 307 6.31 11.25 -23.10
N LYS A 308 7.37 12.00 -22.80
CA LYS A 308 8.69 11.42 -22.54
C LYS A 308 8.68 10.54 -21.29
N ILE A 309 8.08 11.01 -20.20
CA ILE A 309 7.91 10.23 -18.96
C ILE A 309 7.18 8.92 -19.25
N SER A 310 6.08 8.95 -20.03
CA SER A 310 5.33 7.73 -20.39
C SER A 310 6.18 6.66 -21.08
N LYS A 311 7.28 7.07 -21.73
CA LYS A 311 8.18 6.16 -22.43
C LYS A 311 9.30 5.62 -21.54
N SER A 312 9.83 6.44 -20.64
CA SER A 312 10.97 6.08 -19.77
C SER A 312 10.56 5.50 -18.42
N LEU A 313 9.31 5.69 -18.00
CA LEU A 313 8.78 5.17 -16.75
C LEU A 313 8.64 3.63 -16.80
N PRO A 314 9.02 2.91 -15.72
CA PRO A 314 8.65 1.51 -15.53
C PRO A 314 7.13 1.30 -15.58
N LEU A 315 6.66 0.41 -16.44
CA LEU A 315 5.22 0.13 -16.62
C LEU A 315 4.86 -1.26 -16.09
N TRP A 316 3.73 -1.34 -15.39
CA TRP A 316 3.17 -2.60 -14.90
C TRP A 316 2.85 -3.57 -16.04
N THR A 317 2.31 -3.06 -17.14
CA THR A 317 1.99 -3.84 -18.35
C THR A 317 3.21 -4.44 -19.05
N LEU A 318 4.41 -3.95 -18.72
CA LEU A 318 5.70 -4.42 -19.24
C LEU A 318 6.56 -5.06 -18.15
N LYS A 319 5.95 -5.61 -17.09
CA LYS A 319 6.64 -6.35 -16.02
C LYS A 319 7.78 -5.55 -15.38
N GLY A 320 7.57 -4.24 -15.22
CA GLY A 320 8.52 -3.31 -14.61
C GLY A 320 9.56 -2.72 -15.57
N HIS A 321 9.53 -3.07 -16.86
CA HIS A 321 10.34 -2.39 -17.88
C HIS A 321 9.66 -1.11 -18.35
N SER A 322 10.45 -0.18 -18.86
CA SER A 322 9.94 0.99 -19.58
C SER A 322 9.68 0.67 -21.05
N TYR A 323 8.90 1.52 -21.73
CA TYR A 323 8.65 1.37 -23.16
C TYR A 323 9.96 1.42 -23.97
N VAL A 324 10.86 2.36 -23.63
CA VAL A 324 12.16 2.51 -24.31
C VAL A 324 13.04 1.26 -24.14
N GLU A 325 13.05 0.64 -22.97
CA GLU A 325 13.82 -0.59 -22.71
C GLU A 325 13.34 -1.77 -23.57
N VAL A 326 12.03 -1.85 -23.85
CA VAL A 326 11.44 -2.97 -24.60
C VAL A 326 11.45 -2.72 -26.12
N PHE A 327 11.16 -1.50 -26.57
CA PHE A 327 10.92 -1.19 -28.00
C PHE A 327 11.90 -0.19 -28.63
N GLY A 328 12.75 0.48 -27.82
CA GLY A 328 13.65 1.55 -28.26
C GLY A 328 12.98 2.92 -28.40
N GLU A 329 13.80 3.97 -28.58
CA GLU A 329 13.35 5.38 -28.55
C GLU A 329 12.44 5.80 -29.73
N ASN A 330 12.59 5.15 -30.88
CA ASN A 330 12.00 5.58 -32.16
C ASN A 330 10.59 5.04 -32.44
N GLN A 331 9.99 4.31 -31.52
CA GLN A 331 8.60 3.87 -31.66
C GLN A 331 7.65 4.78 -30.83
N PRO A 332 6.50 5.20 -31.40
CA PRO A 332 5.51 5.95 -30.64
C PRO A 332 4.99 5.08 -29.49
N PRO A 333 4.76 5.65 -28.30
CA PRO A 333 4.21 4.88 -27.20
C PRO A 333 2.86 4.29 -27.67
N ARG A 334 2.61 3.03 -27.30
CA ARG A 334 1.45 2.31 -27.80
C ARG A 334 0.16 2.99 -27.32
N VAL A 335 -0.64 3.51 -28.25
CA VAL A 335 -2.04 3.86 -27.98
C VAL A 335 -2.82 2.55 -27.86
N VAL A 336 -3.14 2.13 -26.65
CA VAL A 336 -4.05 1.01 -26.44
C VAL A 336 -5.46 1.57 -26.42
N ASN A 337 -6.22 1.37 -27.50
CA ASN A 337 -7.65 1.64 -27.48
C ASN A 337 -8.28 0.72 -26.42
N LYS A 338 -8.82 1.29 -25.34
CA LYS A 338 -9.62 0.54 -24.37
C LYS A 338 -10.72 -0.18 -25.13
N VAL A 339 -10.68 -1.51 -25.11
CA VAL A 339 -11.71 -2.32 -25.78
C VAL A 339 -13.01 -2.09 -25.02
N GLY A 340 -13.99 -1.49 -25.69
CA GLY A 340 -15.28 -1.24 -25.08
C GLY A 340 -15.90 -2.57 -24.59
N ARG A 341 -16.55 -2.57 -23.42
CA ARG A 341 -17.21 -3.77 -22.84
C ARG A 341 -18.08 -4.55 -23.83
N ASN A 342 -18.64 -3.87 -24.83
CA ASN A 342 -19.51 -4.45 -25.86
C ASN A 342 -18.82 -4.69 -27.21
N GLU A 343 -17.57 -4.32 -27.39
CA GLU A 343 -16.77 -4.55 -28.59
C GLU A 343 -16.29 -5.99 -28.67
N ASN A 344 -15.86 -6.43 -29.85
CA ASN A 344 -15.30 -7.76 -30.04
C ASN A 344 -14.02 -7.93 -29.21
N CYS A 345 -13.92 -9.08 -28.56
CA CYS A 345 -12.84 -9.38 -27.65
C CYS A 345 -11.52 -9.57 -28.43
N PRO A 346 -10.43 -8.91 -28.01
CA PRO A 346 -9.17 -8.93 -28.74
C PRO A 346 -8.46 -10.28 -28.72
N CYS A 347 -8.86 -11.22 -27.86
CA CYS A 347 -8.32 -12.59 -27.81
C CYS A 347 -8.74 -13.48 -28.99
N GLY A 348 -9.48 -12.95 -29.97
CA GLY A 348 -9.89 -13.68 -31.17
C GLY A 348 -11.07 -14.65 -30.97
N SER A 349 -11.73 -14.62 -29.82
CA SER A 349 -12.85 -15.53 -29.51
C SER A 349 -14.15 -15.28 -30.27
N GLY A 350 -14.25 -14.15 -31.00
CA GLY A 350 -15.47 -13.70 -31.67
C GLY A 350 -16.60 -13.24 -30.73
N LYS A 351 -16.39 -13.23 -29.41
CA LYS A 351 -17.35 -12.79 -28.40
C LYS A 351 -17.15 -11.33 -28.04
N LYS A 352 -18.17 -10.67 -27.47
CA LYS A 352 -18.01 -9.33 -26.88
C LYS A 352 -17.11 -9.37 -25.64
N TYR A 353 -16.31 -8.32 -25.39
CA TYR A 353 -15.34 -8.25 -24.28
C TYR A 353 -15.94 -8.69 -22.94
N LYS A 354 -17.11 -8.13 -22.55
CA LYS A 354 -17.83 -8.48 -21.30
C LYS A 354 -18.30 -9.93 -21.16
N LYS A 355 -18.27 -10.69 -22.26
CA LYS A 355 -18.70 -12.10 -22.30
C LYS A 355 -17.52 -13.05 -22.50
N CYS A 356 -16.29 -12.53 -22.53
CA CYS A 356 -15.08 -13.28 -22.77
C CYS A 356 -14.00 -12.90 -21.75
N CYS A 357 -13.02 -12.07 -22.12
CA CYS A 357 -11.94 -11.68 -21.23
C CYS A 357 -12.39 -10.67 -20.16
N GLY A 358 -13.39 -9.84 -20.43
CA GLY A 358 -13.97 -8.92 -19.45
C GLY A 358 -15.09 -9.54 -18.60
N LYS A 359 -15.01 -10.85 -18.34
CA LYS A 359 -15.96 -11.57 -17.48
C LYS A 359 -15.51 -11.59 -16.04
#